data_AF-A0A1E3SSW0-F1
#
_entry.id   AF-A0A1E3SSW0-F1
#
_cell.length_a   1.000
_cell.length_b   1.000
_cell.length_c   1.000
_cell.angle_alpha   90.00
_cell.angle_beta   90.00
_cell.angle_gamma   90.00
#
_symmetry.space_group_name_H-M   'P 1'
#
loop_
_entity.id
_entity.type
_entity.pdbx_description
1 polymer ?
#
loop_
_entity_poly.entity_id
_entity_poly.type
_entity_poly.pdbx_seq_one_letter_code
_entity_poly.pdbx_strand_id
1 'polypeptide(L)'
;MGLLVFAGGTWRARPKLAITPAGLTIRGRFRTQVLQQSAIEIIRITEFRRFGRKVRFLEIETADDGLSLFSRWDLGTDPLDVLDALTAAGYAGRNGAEPA
;
A
#
# COMPACT_ATOMS: atom_id res chain seq x y z
N MET A 1 -14.62 29.67 -14.94
CA MET A 1 -13.48 29.72 -13.98
C MET A 1 -13.34 28.32 -13.42
N GLY A 2 -12.66 27.40 -14.10
CA GLY A 2 -11.22 27.44 -14.32
C GLY A 2 -10.65 26.26 -13.54
N LEU A 3 -10.69 25.09 -14.17
CA LEU A 3 -9.77 24.00 -13.83
C LEU A 3 -8.36 24.57 -13.70
N LEU A 4 -7.56 23.97 -12.81
CA LEU A 4 -6.12 24.17 -12.56
C LEU A 4 -5.79 25.01 -11.31
N VAL A 5 -5.51 24.30 -10.21
CA VAL A 5 -4.26 24.56 -9.49
C VAL A 5 -3.50 23.23 -9.43
N PHE A 6 -2.59 23.08 -10.38
CA PHE A 6 -1.42 22.20 -10.27
C PHE A 6 -0.63 22.62 -9.02
N ALA A 7 -0.46 21.72 -8.05
CA ALA A 7 0.69 21.61 -7.14
C ALA A 7 0.38 20.69 -5.94
N GLY A 8 0.19 19.39 -6.19
CA GLY A 8 0.16 18.39 -5.11
C GLY A 8 1.52 17.71 -4.86
N GLY A 9 2.55 18.05 -5.65
CA GLY A 9 3.84 17.34 -5.67
C GLY A 9 4.78 17.62 -4.50
N THR A 10 4.43 18.50 -3.55
CA THR A 10 5.40 18.96 -2.53
C THR A 10 4.87 19.01 -1.09
N TRP A 11 3.66 18.54 -0.79
CA TRP A 11 3.15 18.51 0.59
C TRP A 11 2.91 17.10 1.15
N ARG A 12 4.00 16.58 1.73
CA ARG A 12 4.02 15.63 2.87
C ARG A 12 3.53 14.19 2.63
N ALA A 13 3.88 13.59 1.49
CA ALA A 13 4.12 12.16 1.48
C ALA A 13 5.37 11.90 2.35
N ARG A 14 5.19 11.59 3.63
CA ARG A 14 6.17 10.77 4.37
C ARG A 14 5.94 9.37 3.81
N PRO A 15 6.72 8.86 2.86
CA PRO A 15 6.44 7.58 2.24
C PRO A 15 6.48 6.54 3.35
N LYS A 16 5.31 6.05 3.74
CA LYS A 16 5.21 5.00 4.76
C LYS A 16 5.54 3.64 4.17
N LEU A 17 5.61 3.54 2.84
CA LEU A 17 6.00 2.35 2.12
C LEU A 17 7.20 2.69 1.22
N ALA A 18 8.30 1.95 1.37
CA ALA A 18 9.47 2.09 0.50
C ALA A 18 10.02 0.71 0.15
N ILE A 19 10.19 0.44 -1.13
CA ILE A 19 10.92 -0.74 -1.61
C ILE A 19 12.41 -0.44 -1.42
N THR A 20 13.10 -1.28 -0.66
CA THR A 20 14.55 -1.15 -0.42
C THR A 20 15.25 -2.46 -0.78
N PRO A 21 16.58 -2.45 -1.03
CA PRO A 21 17.33 -3.67 -1.30
C PRO A 21 17.26 -4.70 -0.16
N ALA A 22 17.00 -4.24 1.06
CA ALA A 22 16.83 -5.08 2.24
C ALA A 22 15.38 -5.58 2.43
N GLY A 23 14.41 -5.14 1.61
CA GLY A 23 13.01 -5.51 1.75
C GLY A 23 12.03 -4.33 1.64
N LEU A 24 10.75 -4.61 1.88
CA LEU A 24 9.69 -3.63 1.92
C LEU A 24 9.67 -2.93 3.28
N THR A 25 10.06 -1.66 3.32
CA THR A 25 10.02 -0.87 4.54
C THR A 25 8.64 -0.26 4.74
N ILE A 26 7.99 -0.64 5.83
CA ILE A 26 6.75 -0.09 6.34
C ILE A 26 7.07 0.86 7.51
N ARG A 27 6.96 2.17 7.30
CA ARG A 27 7.01 3.17 8.35
C ARG A 27 5.61 3.43 8.89
N GLY A 28 5.26 2.71 9.95
CA GLY A 28 4.06 2.99 10.74
C GLY A 28 4.14 4.33 11.49
N ARG A 29 3.02 4.73 12.08
CA ARG A 29 2.93 5.95 12.91
C ARG A 29 3.85 5.87 14.15
N PHE A 30 4.11 4.66 14.64
CA PHE A 30 4.88 4.41 15.88
C PHE A 30 6.19 3.66 15.67
N ARG A 31 6.31 2.81 14.64
CA ARG A 31 7.53 2.02 14.36
C ARG A 31 7.78 1.88 12.86
N THR A 32 9.05 1.78 12.48
CA THR A 32 9.45 1.39 11.12
C THR A 32 9.80 -0.10 11.14
N GLN A 33 9.18 -0.87 10.27
CA GLN A 33 9.40 -2.30 10.11
C GLN A 33 9.92 -2.57 8.69
N VAL A 34 10.95 -3.40 8.57
CA VAL A 34 11.45 -3.86 7.28
C VAL A 34 10.98 -5.28 7.08
N LEU A 35 10.08 -5.48 6.13
CA LEU A 35 9.53 -6.78 5.78
C LEU A 35 10.32 -7.36 4.61
N GLN A 36 10.90 -8.54 4.81
CA GLN A 36 11.44 -9.31 3.71
C GLN A 36 10.30 -9.77 2.80
N GLN A 37 10.61 -10.06 1.53
CA GLN A 37 9.65 -10.64 0.60
C GLN A 37 9.06 -11.96 1.12
N SER A 38 9.85 -12.74 1.85
CA SER A 38 9.42 -13.98 2.49
C SER A 38 8.53 -13.77 3.73
N ALA A 39 8.58 -12.59 4.34
CA ALA A 39 7.75 -12.25 5.49
C ALA A 39 6.38 -11.72 5.08
N ILE A 40 6.18 -11.43 3.78
CA ILE A 40 4.91 -10.97 3.23
C ILE A 40 4.14 -12.19 2.75
N GLU A 41 2.96 -12.38 3.32
CA GLU A 41 2.13 -13.55 3.06
C GLU A 41 1.10 -13.24 1.97
N ILE A 42 0.34 -12.17 2.16
CA ILE A 42 -0.74 -11.75 1.26
C ILE A 42 -0.67 -10.23 1.08
N ILE A 43 -0.77 -9.79 -0.18
CA ILE A 43 -1.01 -8.38 -0.52
C ILE A 43 -2.32 -8.33 -1.31
N ARG A 44 -3.29 -7.57 -0.81
CA ARG A 44 -4.60 -7.44 -1.46
C ARG A 44 -5.11 -6.01 -1.47
N ILE A 45 -6.10 -5.78 -2.33
CA ILE A 45 -6.82 -4.51 -2.41
C ILE A 45 -8.21 -4.73 -1.86
N THR A 46 -8.55 -3.99 -0.82
CA THR A 46 -9.87 -4.03 -0.21
C THR A 46 -10.62 -2.75 -0.59
N GLU A 47 -11.74 -2.91 -1.29
CA GLU A 47 -12.60 -1.80 -1.71
C GLU A 47 -13.81 -1.66 -0.78
N PHE A 48 -13.95 -0.49 -0.15
CA PHE A 48 -15.12 -0.13 0.64
C PHE A 48 -15.99 0.88 -0.08
N ARG A 49 -17.31 0.70 0.00
CA ARG A 49 -18.31 1.65 -0.50
C ARG A 49 -18.82 2.47 0.67
N ARG A 50 -18.52 3.77 0.71
CA ARG A 50 -18.98 4.67 1.79
C ARG A 50 -19.64 5.91 1.20
N PHE A 51 -20.93 6.11 1.47
CA PHE A 51 -21.74 7.25 0.98
C PHE A 51 -21.62 7.49 -0.53
N GLY A 52 -21.74 6.44 -1.35
CA GLY A 52 -21.62 6.54 -2.80
C GLY A 52 -20.19 6.75 -3.33
N ARG A 53 -19.17 6.81 -2.47
CA ARG A 53 -17.76 6.86 -2.87
C ARG A 53 -17.09 5.50 -2.68
N LYS A 54 -16.28 5.10 -3.67
CA LYS A 54 -15.39 3.94 -3.58
C LYS A 54 -14.09 4.37 -2.90
N VAL A 55 -13.71 3.70 -1.83
CA VAL A 55 -12.45 3.91 -1.13
C VAL A 55 -11.66 2.61 -1.21
N ARG A 56 -10.42 2.70 -1.68
CA ARG A 56 -9.51 1.56 -1.79
C ARG A 56 -8.48 1.60 -0.67
N PHE A 57 -8.15 0.44 -0.16
CA PHE A 57 -7.05 0.25 0.76
C PHE A 57 -6.14 -0.87 0.25
N LEU A 58 -4.84 -0.67 0.42
CA LEU A 58 -3.83 -1.70 0.24
C LEU A 58 -3.65 -2.41 1.57
N GLU A 59 -3.84 -3.72 1.57
CA GLU A 59 -3.73 -4.56 2.74
C GLU A 59 -2.50 -5.46 2.55
N ILE A 60 -1.63 -5.47 3.57
CA ILE A 60 -0.42 -6.28 3.61
C ILE A 60 -0.48 -7.13 4.86
N GLU A 61 -0.58 -8.44 4.65
CA GLU A 61 -0.47 -9.45 5.69
C GLU A 61 0.94 -10.02 5.71
N THR A 62 1.45 -10.18 6.91
CA THR A 62 2.78 -10.72 7.17
C THR A 62 2.65 -12.06 7.87
N ALA A 63 3.62 -12.96 7.65
CA ALA A 63 3.64 -14.30 8.24
C ALA A 63 3.65 -14.32 9.79
N ASP A 64 3.95 -13.18 10.43
CA ASP A 64 3.87 -13.01 11.89
C ASP A 64 2.46 -12.55 12.35
N ASP A 65 1.39 -12.90 11.61
CA ASP A 65 0.00 -12.43 11.81
C ASP A 65 -0.17 -10.88 11.83
N GLY A 66 0.81 -10.16 11.28
CA GLY A 66 0.78 -8.71 11.17
C GLY A 66 -0.09 -8.23 10.02
N LEU A 67 -1.14 -7.46 10.31
CA LEU A 67 -2.01 -6.83 9.31
C LEU A 67 -1.74 -5.32 9.22
N SER A 68 -1.35 -4.85 8.03
CA SER A 68 -1.13 -3.43 7.76
C SER A 68 -2.04 -2.94 6.64
N LEU A 69 -2.88 -1.95 6.96
CA LEU A 69 -3.79 -1.32 6.01
C LEU A 69 -3.31 0.08 5.64
N PHE A 70 -3.16 0.35 4.34
CA PHE A 70 -2.73 1.63 3.82
C PHE A 70 -3.80 2.25 2.92
N SER A 71 -4.14 3.50 3.22
CA SER A 71 -4.99 4.29 2.35
C SER A 71 -4.17 5.04 1.30
N ARG A 72 -4.84 5.61 0.29
CA ARG A 72 -4.24 6.59 -0.63
C ARG A 72 -3.48 7.71 0.10
N TRP A 73 -3.94 8.14 1.28
CA TRP A 73 -3.28 9.18 2.06
C TRP A 73 -1.97 8.74 2.68
N ASP A 74 -1.84 7.45 3.02
CA ASP A 74 -0.62 6.88 3.58
C ASP A 74 0.42 6.55 2.51
N LEU A 75 -0.04 6.15 1.32
CA LEU A 75 0.80 5.79 0.18
C LEU A 75 1.21 7.01 -0.67
N GLY A 76 0.41 8.08 -0.65
CA GLY A 76 0.60 9.25 -1.50
C GLY A 76 0.15 9.06 -2.96
N THR A 77 -0.20 7.83 -3.37
CA THR A 77 -0.72 7.49 -4.71
C THR A 77 -1.88 6.48 -4.61
N ASP A 78 -2.49 6.11 -5.75
CA ASP A 78 -3.53 5.07 -5.77
C ASP A 78 -2.98 3.74 -5.24
N PRO A 79 -3.66 3.09 -4.28
CA PRO A 79 -3.32 1.74 -3.84
C PRO A 79 -3.10 0.72 -4.96
N LEU A 80 -3.81 0.82 -6.08
CA LEU A 80 -3.60 -0.06 -7.24
C LEU A 80 -2.23 0.14 -7.87
N ASP A 81 -1.81 1.39 -8.09
CA ASP A 81 -0.48 1.69 -8.66
C ASP A 81 0.64 1.13 -7.77
N VAL A 82 0.43 1.16 -6.44
CA VAL A 82 1.37 0.57 -5.49
C VAL A 82 1.35 -0.95 -5.57
N LEU A 83 0.18 -1.58 -5.68
CA LEU A 83 0.08 -3.02 -5.86
C LEU A 83 0.82 -3.45 -7.14
N ASP A 84 0.65 -2.72 -8.24
CA ASP A 84 1.35 -3.01 -9.50
C ASP A 84 2.87 -2.87 -9.34
N ALA A 85 3.34 -1.82 -8.66
CA ALA A 85 4.77 -1.64 -8.37
C ALA A 85 5.32 -2.76 -7.47
N LEU A 86 4.56 -3.18 -6.45
CA LEU A 86 4.91 -4.30 -5.58
C LEU A 86 4.90 -5.62 -6.35
N THR A 87 3.97 -5.80 -7.28
CA THR A 87 3.89 -6.97 -8.16
C THR A 87 5.10 -7.02 -9.09
N ALA A 88 5.46 -5.90 -9.72
CA ALA A 88 6.64 -5.77 -10.57
C ALA A 88 7.95 -6.02 -9.79
N ALA A 89 7.99 -5.65 -8.52
CA ALA A 89 9.10 -5.95 -7.61
C ALA A 89 9.05 -7.38 -7.01
N GLY A 90 8.02 -8.17 -7.35
CA GLY A 90 7.87 -9.58 -6.96
C GLY A 90 7.16 -9.82 -5.63
N TYR A 91 6.66 -8.80 -4.94
CA TYR A 91 6.07 -8.92 -3.60
C TYR A 91 4.63 -9.45 -3.59
N ALA A 92 3.84 -9.23 -4.65
CA ALA A 92 2.40 -9.57 -4.68
C ALA A 92 2.07 -10.87 -5.46
N GLY A 93 3.07 -11.62 -5.91
CA GLY A 93 2.90 -12.72 -6.87
C GLY A 93 2.57 -14.10 -6.29
N ARG A 94 2.32 -14.26 -4.98
CA ARG A 94 2.23 -15.60 -4.35
C ARG A 94 0.85 -16.10 -3.93
N ASN A 95 -0.10 -15.28 -3.46
CA ASN A 95 -1.33 -15.81 -2.81
C ASN A 95 -2.63 -15.01 -3.05
N GLY A 96 -2.76 -14.30 -4.17
CA GLY A 96 -3.85 -13.33 -4.39
C GLY A 96 -5.22 -13.88 -4.84
N ALA A 97 -5.56 -15.16 -4.63
CA ALA A 97 -6.85 -15.70 -5.08
C ALA A 97 -7.39 -16.83 -4.20
N GLU A 98 -8.21 -16.51 -3.19
CA GLU A 98 -9.37 -17.34 -2.85
C GLU A 98 -10.36 -16.55 -1.98
N PRO A 99 -11.53 -16.14 -2.51
CA PRO A 99 -12.72 -15.93 -1.71
C PRO A 99 -13.45 -17.27 -1.55
N ALA A 100 -13.56 -17.75 -0.30
CA ALA A 100 -14.46 -18.84 0.09
C ALA A 100 -15.94 -18.42 -0.03
#